data_AF-A0A943BKL1-F1
#
_entry.id   AF-A0A943BKL1-F1
#
_cell.length_a   1.000
_cell.length_b   1.000
_cell.length_c   1.000
_cell.angle_alpha   90.00
_cell.angle_beta   90.00
_cell.angle_gamma   90.00
#
_symmetry.space_group_name_H-M   'P 1'
#
loop_
_entity.id
_entity.type
_entity.pdbx_description
1 polymer ?
#
loop_
_entity_poly.entity_id
_entity_poly.type
_entity_poly.pdbx_seq_one_letter_code
_entity_poly.pdbx_strand_id
1 'polypeptide(L)'
;MGLRSWIKRHTGHGGQKPSAEAPIAVTAATADTANAADRDGDVWEPLPAFLPVDPREHEHVCVIASAIAAGDHPSSEFRVKRVLVANPEYRTVSVIATTLAAGALEKSSFTVKNIYKMKEEGSHAA
;
A
#
# COMPACT_ATOMS: atom_id res chain seq x y z
N MET A 1 37.21 -5.99 -19.20
CA MET A 1 36.09 -5.18 -19.76
C MET A 1 34.95 -5.22 -18.75
N GLY A 2 34.91 -4.24 -17.83
CA GLY A 2 34.04 -4.29 -16.65
C GLY A 2 32.82 -3.39 -16.76
N LEU A 3 31.73 -3.83 -16.13
CA LEU A 3 30.41 -3.19 -15.98
C LEU A 3 30.43 -1.70 -15.55
N ARG A 4 31.57 -1.20 -15.07
CA ARG A 4 31.77 0.19 -14.64
C ARG A 4 31.95 1.20 -15.78
N SER A 5 32.13 0.75 -17.04
CA SER A 5 32.20 1.68 -18.19
C SER A 5 30.84 2.04 -18.79
N TRP A 6 29.78 1.29 -18.49
CA TRP A 6 28.44 1.52 -19.05
C TRP A 6 27.70 2.69 -18.36
N ILE A 7 27.88 2.83 -17.04
CA ILE A 7 27.19 3.86 -16.23
C ILE A 7 27.67 5.29 -16.57
N LYS A 8 28.85 5.45 -17.17
CA LYS A 8 29.40 6.77 -17.50
C LYS A 8 28.92 7.34 -18.85
N ARG A 9 28.12 6.60 -19.63
CA ARG A 9 27.68 7.02 -20.98
C ARG A 9 26.27 7.63 -21.03
N HIS A 10 25.49 7.59 -19.95
CA HIS A 10 24.11 8.11 -19.95
C HIS A 10 23.86 9.32 -19.05
N THR A 11 24.89 9.88 -18.41
CA THR A 11 24.78 11.11 -17.63
C THR A 11 25.68 12.21 -18.19
N GLY A 12 25.11 13.07 -19.05
CA GLY A 12 25.51 14.48 -19.13
C GLY A 12 25.78 15.07 -20.53
N HIS A 13 24.77 15.75 -21.11
CA HIS A 13 24.79 16.96 -21.97
C HIS A 13 23.45 16.98 -22.74
N GLY A 14 22.55 17.96 -22.70
CA GLY A 14 22.71 19.41 -22.59
C GLY A 14 22.22 20.03 -23.90
N GLY A 15 21.11 20.79 -23.89
CA GLY A 15 20.75 21.69 -25.01
C GLY A 15 19.27 21.80 -25.45
N GLN A 16 18.55 22.75 -24.84
CA GLN A 16 17.67 23.78 -25.45
C GLN A 16 16.31 23.47 -26.13
N LYS A 17 15.31 24.30 -25.76
CA LYS A 17 13.89 24.41 -26.16
C LYS A 17 13.66 24.83 -27.63
N PRO A 18 12.43 24.63 -28.15
CA PRO A 18 11.49 25.76 -28.37
C PRO A 18 10.08 25.43 -27.81
N SER A 19 9.39 26.29 -27.05
CA SER A 19 8.63 27.50 -27.40
C SER A 19 7.12 27.23 -27.47
N ALA A 20 6.44 27.80 -26.46
CA ALA A 20 5.04 28.25 -26.42
C ALA A 20 3.89 27.23 -26.53
N GLU A 21 3.41 26.80 -25.36
CA GLU A 21 1.96 26.71 -25.12
C GLU A 21 1.70 27.15 -23.66
N ALA A 22 0.69 28.01 -23.47
CA ALA A 22 0.50 28.83 -22.29
C ALA A 22 0.18 28.02 -21.01
N PRO A 23 0.65 28.44 -19.82
CA PRO A 23 0.37 27.73 -18.59
C PRO A 23 -1.08 28.00 -18.15
N ILE A 24 -1.91 26.96 -18.17
CA ILE A 24 -3.15 26.95 -17.39
C ILE A 24 -2.71 26.87 -15.93
N ALA A 25 -2.76 27.99 -15.22
CA ALA A 25 -2.46 28.08 -13.81
C ALA A 25 -3.56 27.36 -13.02
N VAL A 26 -3.44 26.04 -12.88
CA VAL A 26 -4.07 25.32 -11.77
C VAL A 26 -3.07 25.41 -10.62
N THR A 27 -3.33 26.36 -9.73
CA THR A 27 -2.67 26.52 -8.44
C THR A 27 -2.48 25.14 -7.79
N ALA A 28 -1.23 24.71 -7.72
CA ALA A 28 -0.81 23.52 -7.01
C ALA A 28 -1.05 23.71 -5.51
N ALA A 29 -2.25 23.34 -5.06
CA ALA A 29 -2.60 23.19 -3.65
C ALA A 29 -2.41 21.73 -3.16
N THR A 30 -1.54 20.95 -3.81
CA THR A 30 -1.41 19.50 -3.55
C THR A 30 -0.07 19.08 -2.93
N ALA A 31 0.81 20.02 -2.56
CA ALA A 31 2.07 19.68 -1.88
C ALA A 31 1.93 19.54 -0.36
N ASP A 32 0.85 20.05 0.26
CA ASP A 32 0.72 20.09 1.73
C ASP A 32 0.02 18.85 2.33
N THR A 33 -0.60 18.00 1.52
CA THR A 33 -1.38 16.85 2.04
C THR A 33 -0.52 15.63 2.38
N ALA A 34 0.73 15.58 1.93
CA ALA A 34 1.63 14.45 2.21
C ALA A 34 2.08 14.38 3.69
N ASN A 35 1.91 15.47 4.45
CA ASN A 35 2.29 15.58 5.86
C ASN A 35 1.11 15.77 6.82
N ALA A 36 -0.14 15.65 6.36
CA ALA A 36 -1.31 15.82 7.24
C ALA A 36 -1.32 14.81 8.41
N ALA A 37 -0.76 13.60 8.21
CA ALA A 37 -0.67 12.58 9.25
C ALA A 37 0.28 12.93 10.42
N ASP A 38 1.21 13.87 10.23
CA ASP A 38 2.17 14.27 11.27
C ASP A 38 1.64 15.41 12.16
N ARG A 39 0.57 16.10 11.74
CA ARG A 39 -0.06 17.19 12.51
C ARG A 39 -1.15 16.70 13.48
N ASP A 40 -1.75 15.55 13.20
CA ASP A 40 -2.92 15.02 13.91
C ASP A 40 -2.73 13.59 14.43
N GLY A 41 -1.49 13.20 14.79
CA GLY A 41 -1.18 11.85 15.29
C GLY A 41 -1.98 11.42 16.53
N ASP A 42 -2.62 12.39 17.21
CA ASP A 42 -3.53 12.10 18.33
C ASP A 42 -4.99 11.86 17.92
N VAL A 43 -5.41 12.27 16.73
CA VAL A 43 -6.81 12.14 16.27
C VAL A 43 -6.99 10.91 15.38
N TRP A 44 -5.94 10.46 14.70
CA TRP A 44 -6.00 9.37 13.74
C TRP A 44 -5.28 8.12 14.25
N GLU A 45 -5.86 6.95 14.05
CA GLU A 45 -5.24 5.66 14.31
C GLU A 45 -5.09 4.83 13.02
N PRO A 46 -4.00 4.05 12.87
CA PRO A 46 -3.80 3.23 11.69
C PRO A 46 -4.85 2.11 11.63
N LEU A 47 -5.53 2.00 10.50
CA LEU A 47 -6.43 0.89 10.22
C LEU A 47 -5.60 -0.30 9.71
N PRO A 48 -5.60 -1.46 10.39
CA PRO A 48 -4.82 -2.60 9.94
C PRO A 48 -5.45 -3.25 8.70
N ALA A 49 -4.63 -3.71 7.76
CA ALA A 49 -5.08 -4.44 6.57
C ALA A 49 -5.60 -5.85 6.87
N PHE A 50 -5.14 -6.45 7.98
CA PHE A 50 -5.49 -7.79 8.39
C PHE A 50 -5.82 -7.82 9.89
N LEU A 51 -6.89 -8.54 10.24
CA LEU A 51 -7.34 -8.70 11.62
C LEU A 51 -6.91 -10.08 12.15
N PRO A 52 -6.49 -10.16 13.42
CA PRO A 52 -6.23 -11.43 14.06
C PRO A 52 -7.52 -12.25 14.18
N VAL A 53 -7.40 -13.56 14.01
CA VAL A 53 -8.48 -14.53 14.21
C VAL A 53 -8.01 -15.65 15.11
N ASP A 54 -8.93 -16.37 15.75
CA ASP A 54 -8.58 -17.61 16.44
C ASP A 54 -8.16 -18.67 15.41
N PRO A 55 -6.91 -19.18 15.45
CA PRO A 55 -6.47 -20.23 14.55
C PRO A 55 -7.27 -21.52 14.69
N ARG A 56 -7.86 -21.80 15.86
CA ARG A 56 -8.66 -23.02 16.09
C ARG A 56 -9.95 -23.02 15.27
N GLU A 57 -10.58 -21.86 15.12
CA GLU A 57 -11.76 -21.69 14.27
C GLU A 57 -11.41 -21.78 12.77
N HIS A 58 -10.13 -21.70 12.42
CA HIS A 58 -9.64 -21.65 11.04
C HIS A 58 -8.69 -22.83 10.69
N GLU A 59 -8.77 -23.94 11.43
CA GLU A 59 -7.90 -25.11 11.26
C GLU A 59 -7.91 -25.65 9.82
N HIS A 60 -9.08 -25.71 9.19
CA HIS A 60 -9.23 -26.15 7.80
C HIS A 60 -8.37 -25.36 6.82
N VAL A 61 -8.25 -24.04 7.03
CA VAL A 61 -7.42 -23.17 6.20
C VAL A 61 -5.93 -23.51 6.37
N CYS A 62 -5.50 -23.81 7.61
CA CYS A 62 -4.12 -24.23 7.88
C CYS A 62 -3.79 -25.55 7.17
N VAL A 63 -4.70 -26.54 7.23
CA VAL A 63 -4.51 -27.83 6.57
C VAL A 63 -4.44 -27.67 5.05
N ILE A 64 -5.39 -26.92 4.46
CA ILE A 64 -5.42 -26.66 3.02
C ILE A 64 -4.16 -25.90 2.58
N ALA A 65 -3.77 -24.85 3.31
CA ALA A 65 -2.57 -24.08 2.99
C ALA A 65 -1.31 -24.94 3.06
N SER A 66 -1.16 -25.78 4.08
CA SER A 66 -0.05 -26.74 4.20
C SER A 66 -0.05 -27.78 3.07
N ALA A 67 -1.22 -28.29 2.68
CA ALA A 67 -1.33 -29.24 1.57
C ALA A 67 -0.95 -28.62 0.22
N ILE A 68 -1.42 -27.39 -0.04
CA ILE A 68 -1.04 -26.62 -1.25
C ILE A 68 0.47 -26.34 -1.23
N ALA A 69 1.01 -25.92 -0.09
CA ALA A 69 2.43 -25.64 0.05
C ALA A 69 3.30 -26.90 -0.11
N ALA A 70 2.82 -28.06 0.34
CA ALA A 70 3.51 -29.33 0.17
C ALA A 70 3.57 -29.78 -1.29
N GLY A 71 2.49 -29.58 -2.06
CA GLY A 71 2.43 -30.00 -3.46
C GLY A 71 2.87 -31.47 -3.63
N ASP A 72 3.85 -31.70 -4.50
CA ASP A 72 4.40 -33.04 -4.78
C ASP A 72 5.53 -33.46 -3.82
N HIS A 73 5.71 -32.77 -2.69
CA HIS A 73 6.76 -33.04 -1.71
C HIS A 73 6.19 -33.61 -0.40
N PRO A 74 5.79 -34.90 -0.36
CA PRO A 74 5.06 -35.49 0.77
C PRO A 74 5.88 -35.62 2.07
N SER A 75 7.21 -35.46 1.99
CA SER A 75 8.10 -35.48 3.16
C SER A 75 8.31 -34.11 3.81
N SER A 76 7.72 -33.04 3.27
CA SER A 76 7.87 -31.68 3.79
C SER A 76 6.99 -31.43 5.02
N GLU A 77 7.48 -30.63 5.96
CA GLU A 77 6.72 -30.18 7.14
C GLU A 77 6.48 -28.67 7.08
N PHE A 78 5.23 -28.25 7.22
CA PHE A 78 4.84 -26.83 7.29
C PHE A 78 4.23 -26.51 8.65
N ARG A 79 4.68 -25.40 9.23
CA ARG A 79 4.13 -24.85 10.48
C ARG A 79 3.51 -23.49 10.21
N VAL A 80 2.19 -23.42 10.28
CA VAL A 80 1.46 -22.17 10.16
C VAL A 80 1.70 -21.33 11.42
N LYS A 81 2.32 -20.16 11.24
CA LYS A 81 2.65 -19.27 12.38
C LYS A 81 1.48 -18.42 12.83
N ARG A 82 0.68 -17.92 11.88
CA ARG A 82 -0.43 -17.00 12.10
C ARG A 82 -1.47 -17.16 11.00
N VAL A 83 -2.74 -17.01 11.37
CA VAL A 83 -3.87 -16.87 10.46
C VAL A 83 -4.48 -15.49 10.71
N LEU A 84 -4.77 -14.76 9.63
CA LEU A 84 -5.38 -13.44 9.69
C LEU A 84 -6.47 -13.37 8.63
N VAL A 85 -7.51 -12.58 8.89
CA VAL A 85 -8.54 -12.27 7.90
C VAL A 85 -8.32 -10.88 7.33
N ALA A 86 -8.58 -10.68 6.04
CA ALA A 86 -8.54 -9.35 5.44
C ALA A 86 -9.56 -8.44 6.11
N ASN A 87 -9.14 -7.25 6.53
CA ASN A 87 -10.03 -6.25 7.11
C ASN A 87 -10.98 -5.72 6.01
N PRO A 88 -12.31 -5.95 6.11
CA PRO A 88 -13.25 -5.53 5.08
C PRO A 88 -13.31 -4.00 4.92
N GLU A 89 -13.12 -3.24 6.00
CA GLU A 89 -13.08 -1.78 5.97
C GLU A 89 -11.85 -1.29 5.20
N TYR A 90 -10.67 -1.81 5.55
CA TYR A 90 -9.41 -1.48 4.86
C TYR A 90 -9.48 -1.78 3.37
N ARG A 91 -10.04 -2.95 3.00
CA ARG A 91 -10.22 -3.35 1.60
C ARG A 91 -11.15 -2.39 0.87
N THR A 92 -12.27 -2.03 1.47
CA THR A 92 -13.28 -1.13 0.87
C THR A 92 -12.67 0.23 0.60
N VAL A 93 -12.03 0.84 1.60
CA VAL A 93 -11.37 2.14 1.47
C VAL A 93 -10.22 2.08 0.46
N SER A 94 -9.44 1.01 0.44
CA SER A 94 -8.36 0.82 -0.54
C SER A 94 -8.87 0.83 -1.98
N VAL A 95 -9.96 0.11 -2.25
CA VAL A 95 -10.58 0.05 -3.58
C VAL A 95 -11.11 1.43 -3.96
N ILE A 96 -11.86 2.10 -3.09
CA ILE A 96 -12.40 3.43 -3.36
C ILE A 96 -11.27 4.42 -3.69
N ALA A 97 -10.25 4.51 -2.83
CA ALA A 97 -9.13 5.41 -3.04
C ALA A 97 -8.41 5.13 -4.38
N THR A 98 -8.17 3.86 -4.70
CA THR A 98 -7.50 3.47 -5.95
C THR A 98 -8.37 3.80 -7.17
N THR A 99 -9.68 3.58 -7.10
CA THR A 99 -10.60 3.89 -8.22
C THR A 99 -10.69 5.39 -8.49
N LEU A 100 -10.71 6.23 -7.44
CA LEU A 100 -10.68 7.68 -7.59
C LEU A 100 -9.35 8.16 -8.19
N ALA A 101 -8.23 7.60 -7.73
CA ALA A 101 -6.92 7.92 -8.27
C ALA A 101 -6.77 7.50 -9.75
N ALA A 102 -7.26 6.30 -10.10
CA ALA A 102 -7.27 5.81 -11.47
C ALA A 102 -8.16 6.66 -12.39
N GLY A 103 -9.31 7.15 -11.89
CA GLY A 103 -10.17 8.08 -12.62
C GLY A 103 -9.53 9.45 -12.87
N ALA A 104 -8.67 9.92 -11.97
CA ALA A 104 -7.92 11.17 -12.17
C ALA A 104 -6.71 11.01 -13.10
N LEU A 105 -6.12 9.81 -13.17
CA LEU A 105 -4.88 9.51 -13.89
C LEU A 105 -4.98 8.15 -14.59
N GLU A 106 -5.61 8.14 -15.76
CA GLU A 106 -6.03 6.92 -16.49
C GLU A 106 -4.89 5.95 -16.85
N LYS A 107 -3.67 6.46 -17.07
CA LYS A 107 -2.50 5.65 -17.47
C LYS A 107 -1.61 5.25 -16.29
N SER A 108 -2.09 5.41 -15.06
CA SER A 108 -1.33 5.19 -13.84
C SER A 108 -1.84 3.99 -13.05
N SER A 109 -0.95 3.39 -12.25
CA SER A 109 -1.31 2.39 -11.25
C SER A 109 -0.99 2.93 -9.87
N PHE A 110 -1.84 2.63 -8.89
CA PHE A 110 -1.73 3.14 -7.53
C PHE A 110 -1.68 1.99 -6.53
N THR A 111 -0.84 2.15 -5.52
CA THR A 111 -0.76 1.25 -4.37
C THR A 111 -1.04 2.05 -3.12
N VAL A 112 -2.11 1.72 -2.41
CA VAL A 112 -2.40 2.27 -1.10
C VAL A 112 -1.41 1.71 -0.09
N LYS A 113 -0.66 2.59 0.60
CA LYS A 113 0.33 2.19 1.60
C LYS A 113 -0.25 2.10 3.00
N ASN A 114 -0.98 3.14 3.41
CA ASN A 114 -1.53 3.27 4.75
C ASN A 114 -2.95 3.84 4.67
N ILE A 115 -3.81 3.36 5.56
CA ILE A 115 -5.16 3.88 5.80
C ILE A 115 -5.26 4.19 7.28
N TYR A 116 -5.88 5.31 7.60
CA TYR A 116 -6.13 5.75 8.96
C TYR A 116 -7.62 5.96 9.14
N LYS A 117 -8.10 5.76 10.36
CA LYS A 117 -9.44 6.13 10.80
C LYS A 117 -9.35 7.06 12.00
N MET A 118 -10.37 7.88 12.18
CA MET A 118 -10.43 8.76 13.34
C MET A 118 -10.64 7.91 14.59
N LYS A 119 -9.97 8.28 15.70
CA LYS A 119 -10.23 7.67 17.00
C LYS A 119 -11.66 8.00 17.42
N GLU A 120 -12.41 7.00 17.87
CA GLU A 120 -13.73 7.24 18.45
C GLU A 120 -13.55 7.91 19.83
N GLU A 121 -14.05 9.14 20.00
CA GLU A 121 -14.17 9.80 21.30
C GLU A 121 -15.22 9.06 22.14
N GLY A 122 -14.78 8.08 22.93
CA GLY A 122 -15.68 7.28 23.77
C GLY A 122 -15.06 6.12 24.55
N SER A 123 -13.84 5.68 24.25
CA SER A 123 -13.14 4.68 25.09
C SER A 123 -12.41 5.35 26.25
N HIS A 124 -13.15 6.09 27.09
CA HIS A 124 -12.66 6.42 28.42
C HIS A 124 -12.73 5.14 29.26
N ALA A 125 -11.55 4.60 29.56
CA ALA A 125 -11.39 3.56 30.56
C ALA A 125 -11.84 4.08 31.95
N ALA A 126 -12.42 3.15 32.71
CA ALA A 126 -12.76 3.16 34.14
C ALA A 126 -14.14 3.74 34.52
#